data_AF-A0A2G4G9N1-F1
#
_entry.id   AF-A0A2G4G9N1-F1
#
_cell.length_a   1.000
_cell.length_b   1.000
_cell.length_c   1.000
_cell.angle_alpha   90.00
_cell.angle_beta   90.00
_cell.angle_gamma   90.00
#
_symmetry.space_group_name_H-M   'P 1'
#
loop_
_entity.id
_entity.type
_entity.pdbx_description
1 polymer ?
#
loop_
_entity_poly.entity_id
_entity_poly.type
_entity_poly.pdbx_seq_one_letter_code
_entity_poly.pdbx_strand_id
1 'polypeptide(L)' 'MPSAADSIRAAIAASQGSIPFSSFMDLALYSEQGFYSTTGRAGRRGDFITSAEVGPLFGTVLA' A
#
# COMPACT_ATOMS: atom_id res chain seq x y z
N MET A 1 -2.51 -1.62 -19.13
CA MET A 1 -3.18 -2.03 -17.87
C MET A 1 -3.31 -0.78 -17.02
N PRO A 2 -4.48 -0.51 -16.42
CA PRO A 2 -4.66 0.62 -15.51
C PRO A 2 -3.70 0.50 -14.30
N SER A 3 -3.28 1.63 -13.75
CA SER A 3 -2.36 1.71 -12.61
C SER A 3 -2.81 2.72 -11.57
N ALA A 4 -2.31 2.63 -10.34
CA ALA A 4 -2.55 3.65 -9.32
C ALA A 4 -2.11 5.06 -9.78
N ALA A 5 -1.07 5.15 -10.61
CA ALA A 5 -0.60 6.42 -11.16
C ALA A 5 -1.67 7.13 -12.01
N ASP A 6 -2.53 6.39 -12.70
CA ASP A 6 -3.62 6.97 -13.51
C ASP A 6 -4.65 7.65 -12.59
N SER A 7 -5.04 6.96 -11.50
CA SER A 7 -5.96 7.51 -10.50
C SER A 7 -5.39 8.74 -9.78
N ILE A 8 -4.09 8.74 -9.47
CA ILE A 8 -3.39 9.86 -8.83
C ILE A 8 -3.36 11.08 -9.76
N ARG A 9 -3.01 10.89 -11.04
CA ARG A 9 -3.03 11.99 -12.03
C ARG A 9 -4.41 12.59 -12.18
N ALA A 10 -5.45 11.75 -12.23
CA ALA A 10 -6.84 12.21 -12.30
C ALA A 10 -7.24 13.03 -11.06
N ALA A 11 -6.88 12.57 -9.85
CA ALA A 11 -7.16 13.28 -8.60
C ALA A 11 -6.47 14.64 -8.52
N ILE A 12 -5.20 14.71 -8.95
CA ILE A 12 -4.44 15.97 -9.02
C ILE A 12 -5.08 16.95 -10.00
N ALA A 13 -5.45 16.48 -11.21
CA ALA A 13 -6.11 17.31 -12.21
C ALA A 13 -7.46 17.85 -11.73
N ALA A 14 -8.24 17.03 -11.01
CA ALA A 14 -9.52 17.43 -10.42
C ALA A 14 -9.37 18.42 -9.25
N SER A 15 -8.20 18.47 -8.60
CA SER A 15 -7.94 19.26 -7.38
C SER A 15 -7.11 20.53 -7.64
N GLN A 16 -7.20 21.09 -8.85
CA GLN A 16 -6.46 22.31 -9.25
C GLN A 16 -4.93 22.16 -9.15
N GLY A 17 -4.41 20.96 -9.41
CA GLY A 17 -2.97 20.73 -9.60
C GLY A 17 -2.22 20.21 -8.38
N SER A 18 -2.87 20.00 -7.23
CA SER A 18 -2.25 19.32 -6.09
C SER A 18 -3.28 18.59 -5.23
N ILE A 19 -2.82 17.57 -4.51
CA ILE A 19 -3.58 16.89 -3.47
C ILE A 19 -2.72 16.79 -2.21
N PRO A 20 -3.32 16.69 -1.01
CA PRO A 20 -2.59 16.34 0.20
C PRO A 20 -1.82 15.03 0.01
N PHE A 21 -0.65 14.92 0.64
CA PHE A 21 0.14 13.69 0.57
C PHE A 21 -0.60 12.48 1.13
N SER A 22 -1.49 12.66 2.11
CA SER A 22 -2.37 11.60 2.60
C SER A 22 -3.25 11.03 1.48
N SER A 23 -3.88 11.88 0.67
CA SER A 23 -4.70 11.44 -0.48
C SER A 23 -3.86 10.75 -1.55
N PHE A 24 -2.63 11.21 -1.77
CA PHE A 24 -1.68 10.51 -2.65
C PHE A 24 -1.40 9.09 -2.13
N MET A 25 -1.11 8.96 -0.83
CA MET A 25 -0.82 7.67 -0.19
C MET A 25 -2.02 6.74 -0.22
N ASP A 26 -3.23 7.27 0.01
CA ASP A 26 -4.46 6.48 -0.06
C ASP A 26 -4.66 5.87 -1.45
N LEU A 27 -4.45 6.65 -2.52
CA LEU A 27 -4.55 6.17 -3.89
C LEU A 27 -3.42 5.19 -4.23
N ALA A 28 -2.19 5.49 -3.84
CA ALA A 28 -1.03 4.65 -4.14
C ALA A 28 -1.07 3.30 -3.43
N LEU A 29 -1.58 3.27 -2.19
CA LEU A 29 -1.53 2.09 -1.34
C LEU A 29 -2.83 1.28 -1.36
N TYR A 30 -3.99 1.93 -1.41
CA TYR A 30 -5.28 1.30 -1.09
C TYR A 30 -6.35 1.41 -2.19
N SER A 31 -6.10 2.09 -3.31
CA SER A 31 -7.01 2.03 -4.46
C SER A 31 -7.10 0.61 -5.03
N GLU A 32 -8.02 0.36 -5.96
CA GLU A 32 -8.14 -0.95 -6.63
C GLU A 32 -6.84 -1.38 -7.31
N GLN A 33 -6.04 -0.43 -7.82
CA GLN A 33 -4.72 -0.66 -8.40
C GLN A 33 -3.57 -0.33 -7.43
N GLY A 34 -3.89 -0.09 -6.15
CA GLY A 34 -2.93 0.26 -5.11
C GLY A 34 -2.05 -0.92 -4.69
N PHE A 35 -0.93 -0.59 -4.04
CA PHE A 35 0.07 -1.56 -3.62
C PHE A 35 -0.54 -2.71 -2.80
N TYR A 36 -1.25 -2.42 -1.70
CA TYR A 36 -1.81 -3.45 -0.83
C TYR A 36 -3.03 -4.17 -1.41
N SER A 37 -3.62 -3.64 -2.49
CA SER A 37 -4.77 -4.27 -3.17
C SER A 37 -4.34 -5.27 -4.25
N THR A 38 -3.11 -5.18 -4.75
CA THR A 38 -2.69 -5.92 -5.94
C THR A 38 -1.44 -6.77 -5.70
N THR A 39 -0.35 -6.16 -5.27
CA THR A 39 0.98 -6.80 -5.25
C THR A 39 1.63 -6.86 -3.87
N GLY A 40 1.44 -5.82 -3.07
CA GLY A 40 2.13 -5.58 -1.82
C GLY A 40 1.85 -6.65 -0.77
N ARG A 41 2.87 -7.41 -0.41
CA ARG A 41 2.74 -8.53 0.53
C ARG A 41 3.84 -8.55 1.57
N ALA A 42 3.45 -8.81 2.81
CA ALA A 42 4.38 -9.22 3.85
C ALA A 42 4.81 -10.68 3.64
N GLY A 43 6.03 -11.02 4.08
CA GLY A 43 6.51 -12.40 4.15
C GLY A 43 7.94 -12.57 3.66
N ARG A 44 8.54 -13.74 3.93
CA ARG A 44 9.92 -14.06 3.49
C ARG A 44 10.14 -13.98 1.98
N ARG A 45 9.06 -14.06 1.19
CA ARG A 45 9.05 -13.91 -0.27
C ARG A 45 8.20 -12.71 -0.73
N GLY A 46 7.76 -11.87 0.22
CA GLY A 46 7.04 -10.64 -0.04
C GLY A 46 7.99 -9.46 -0.17
N ASP A 47 7.41 -8.27 -0.25
CA ASP A 47 8.14 -7.00 -0.40
C ASP A 47 8.81 -6.55 0.91
N PHE A 48 8.29 -7.03 2.06
CA PHE A 48 8.81 -6.72 3.37
C PHE A 48 8.54 -7.85 4.37
N ILE A 49 9.31 -7.87 5.46
CA ILE A 49 9.12 -8.79 6.59
C ILE A 49 8.47 -8.06 7.76
N THR A 50 7.63 -8.76 8.52
CA THR A 50 7.06 -8.28 9.78
C THR A 50 7.47 -9.22 10.92
N SER A 51 7.25 -8.83 12.18
CA SER A 51 7.61 -9.66 13.33
C SER A 51 6.94 -11.05 13.31
N ALA A 52 5.69 -11.12 12.82
CA ALA A 52 4.97 -12.39 12.65
C ALA A 52 5.67 -13.35 11.66
N GLU A 53 6.42 -12.80 10.70
CA GLU A 53 7.12 -13.56 9.65
C GLU A 53 8.51 -14.05 10.09
N VAL A 54 9.07 -13.52 11.18
CA VAL A 54 10.37 -13.93 11.73
C VAL A 54 10.31 -15.34 12.31
N GLY A 55 9.23 -15.68 13.02
CA GLY A 55 9.02 -17.00 13.61
C GLY A 55 7.86 -17.06 14.60
N PRO A 56 7.43 -18.27 15.01
CA PRO A 56 6.22 -18.46 15.82
C PRO A 56 6.30 -17.83 17.21
N LEU A 57 7.51 -17.62 17.74
CA LEU A 57 7.72 -17.06 19.09
C LEU A 57 7.11 -15.67 19.26
N PHE A 58 7.04 -14.84 18.21
CA PHE A 58 6.43 -13.50 18.32
C PHE A 58 4.95 -13.59 18.74
N GLY A 59 4.20 -14.52 18.14
CA GLY A 59 2.79 -14.75 18.50
C GLY A 59 2.65 -15.37 19.89
N THR A 60 3.55 -16.28 20.27
CA THR A 60 3.55 -16.91 21.60
C THR A 60 3.77 -15.90 22.72
N VAL A 61 4.60 -14.88 22.52
CA VAL A 61 4.88 -13.85 23.53
C VAL A 61 3.73 -12.84 23.67
N LEU A 62 2.92 -12.65 22.63
CA LEU A 62 1.82 -11.67 22.64
C LEU A 62 0.53 -12.19 23.31
N ALA A 63 0.31 -13.50 23.31
CA ALA A 63 -0.89 -14.16 23.84
C ALA A 63 -0.90 -14.22 25.37
#